data_AF-A0AA37LXI0-F1
#
_entry.id   AF-A0AA37LXI0-F1
#
_cell.length_a   1.000
_cell.length_b   1.000
_cell.length_c   1.000
_cell.angle_alpha   90.00
_cell.angle_beta   90.00
_cell.angle_gamma   90.00
#
_symmetry.space_group_name_H-M   'P 1'
#
loop_
_entity.id
_entity.type
_entity.pdbx_description
1 polymer ?
#
loop_
_entity_poly.entity_id
_entity_poly.type
_entity_poly.pdbx_seq_one_letter_code
_entity_poly.pdbx_strand_id
1 'polypeptide(L)'
;MTYDAQAYLLDRANIHDTITKLCHAYDTASPTTLASEVYAPEIGLDYAAFFGADGPTSAKGPEWSRSVIDVLRPMTATQHLLAGVVADLPQPAPPPPRARRPPGRRGRTRAGPSPTSSPPSSARASAAAAA
;
A
#
# COMPACT_ATOMS: atom_id res chain seq x y z
N MET A 1 21.61 9.28 8.30
CA MET A 1 20.23 9.72 7.95
C MET A 1 19.29 9.10 8.97
N THR A 2 18.43 9.89 9.59
CA THR A 2 17.43 9.38 10.53
C THR A 2 16.30 8.75 9.73
N TYR A 3 15.94 7.50 10.02
CA TYR A 3 14.76 6.87 9.43
C TYR A 3 13.53 7.49 10.11
N ASP A 4 12.83 8.35 9.38
CA ASP A 4 11.67 9.05 9.91
C ASP A 4 10.36 8.34 9.53
N ALA A 5 9.26 8.81 10.10
CA ALA A 5 7.95 8.21 9.88
C ALA A 5 7.52 8.26 8.40
N GLN A 6 7.95 9.27 7.64
CA GLN A 6 7.59 9.37 6.23
C GLN A 6 8.34 8.33 5.40
N ALA A 7 9.64 8.14 5.64
CA ALA A 7 10.43 7.09 5.01
C ALA A 7 9.87 5.70 5.31
N TYR A 8 9.54 5.42 6.57
CA TYR A 8 8.89 4.15 6.97
C TYR A 8 7.59 3.89 6.20
N LEU A 9 6.69 4.89 6.14
CA LEU A 9 5.41 4.73 5.46
C LEU A 9 5.56 4.58 3.95
N LEU A 10 6.50 5.32 3.34
CA LEU A 10 6.79 5.23 1.92
C LEU A 10 7.39 3.87 1.55
N ASP A 11 8.37 3.39 2.30
CA ASP A 11 8.99 2.08 2.04
C ASP A 11 7.97 0.95 2.19
N ARG A 12 7.15 1.02 3.24
CA ARG A 12 6.07 0.05 3.43
C ARG A 12 5.09 0.07 2.26
N ALA A 13 4.68 1.24 1.80
CA ALA A 13 3.79 1.35 0.63
C ALA A 13 4.45 0.78 -0.63
N ASN A 14 5.70 1.15 -0.91
CA ASN A 14 6.45 0.69 -2.08
C ASN A 14 6.62 -0.84 -2.09
N ILE A 15 6.89 -1.46 -0.92
CA ILE A 15 6.99 -2.93 -0.81
C ILE A 15 5.65 -3.58 -1.14
N HIS A 16 4.56 -3.09 -0.54
CA HIS A 16 3.22 -3.61 -0.81
C HIS A 16 2.83 -3.47 -2.29
N ASP A 17 3.11 -2.31 -2.89
CA ASP A 17 2.84 -2.06 -4.30
C ASP A 17 3.68 -2.98 -5.20
N THR A 18 4.95 -3.20 -4.87
CA THR A 18 5.85 -4.08 -5.65
C THR A 18 5.36 -5.53 -5.63
N ILE A 19 4.93 -6.04 -4.48
CA ILE A 19 4.39 -7.41 -4.39
C ILE A 19 3.03 -7.49 -5.10
N THR A 20 2.21 -6.45 -5.01
CA THR A 20 0.94 -6.38 -5.76
C THR A 20 1.18 -6.41 -7.27
N LYS A 21 2.17 -5.65 -7.76
CA LYS A 21 2.60 -5.68 -9.16
C LYS A 21 3.12 -7.05 -9.59
N LEU A 22 3.86 -7.75 -8.72
CA LEU A 22 4.31 -9.12 -8.98
C LEU A 22 3.11 -10.04 -9.28
N CYS A 23 2.14 -10.06 -8.37
CA CYS A 23 0.92 -10.86 -8.53
C CYS A 23 0.15 -10.49 -9.81
N HIS A 24 -0.07 -9.19 -10.02
CA HIS A 24 -0.76 -8.70 -11.21
C HIS A 24 -0.04 -9.10 -12.50
N ALA A 25 1.29 -8.94 -12.57
CA ALA A 25 2.06 -9.24 -13.76
C ALA A 25 2.09 -10.75 -14.06
N TYR A 26 2.05 -11.62 -13.05
CA TYR A 26 1.81 -13.05 -13.28
C TYR A 26 0.42 -13.30 -13.86
N ASP A 27 -0.61 -12.72 -13.25
CA ASP A 27 -2.01 -12.94 -13.65
C ASP A 27 -2.35 -12.39 -15.03
N THR A 28 -1.64 -11.35 -15.48
CA THR A 28 -1.78 -10.79 -16.83
C THR A 28 -0.69 -11.25 -17.80
N ALA A 29 0.15 -12.21 -17.42
CA ALA A 29 1.26 -12.72 -18.23
C ALA A 29 2.19 -11.62 -18.80
N SER A 30 2.57 -10.63 -17.98
CA SER A 30 3.40 -9.48 -18.38
C SER A 30 4.87 -9.64 -17.96
N PRO A 31 5.73 -10.26 -18.79
CA PRO A 31 7.16 -10.39 -18.48
C PRO A 31 7.87 -9.03 -18.48
N THR A 32 7.36 -8.04 -19.21
CA THR A 32 7.93 -6.67 -19.22
C THR A 32 7.77 -6.02 -17.86
N THR A 33 6.58 -6.05 -17.28
CA THR A 33 6.32 -5.46 -15.96
C THR A 33 7.17 -6.14 -14.89
N LEU A 34 7.29 -7.48 -14.93
CA LEU A 34 8.17 -8.21 -14.03
C LEU A 34 9.63 -7.74 -14.12
N ALA A 35 10.15 -7.59 -15.34
CA ALA A 35 11.54 -7.24 -15.55
C ALA A 35 11.87 -5.78 -15.19
N SER A 36 10.95 -4.84 -15.42
CA SER A 36 11.22 -3.41 -15.26
C SER A 36 10.80 -2.84 -13.91
N GLU A 37 9.78 -3.41 -13.25
CA GLU A 37 9.16 -2.82 -12.07
C GLU A 37 9.23 -3.70 -10.82
N VAL A 38 9.59 -4.97 -10.95
CA VAL A 38 9.51 -5.94 -9.84
C VAL A 38 10.86 -6.56 -9.54
N TYR A 39 11.49 -7.19 -10.52
CA TYR A 39 12.76 -7.88 -10.29
C TYR A 39 13.95 -6.93 -10.33
N ALA A 40 14.91 -7.22 -9.46
CA ALA A 40 16.26 -6.68 -9.59
C ALA A 40 16.93 -7.21 -10.87
N PRO A 41 17.99 -6.55 -11.38
CA PRO A 41 18.73 -7.01 -12.55
C PRO A 41 19.25 -8.46 -12.43
N GLU A 42 19.58 -8.86 -11.20
CA GLU A 42 19.93 -10.22 -10.84
C GLU A 42 19.09 -10.65 -9.63
N ILE A 43 18.61 -11.88 -9.67
CA ILE A 43 17.78 -12.45 -8.61
C ILE A 43 18.44 -13.71 -8.07
N GLY A 44 18.27 -13.94 -6.77
CA GLY A 44 18.58 -15.21 -6.11
C GLY A 44 17.31 -16.03 -5.96
N LEU A 45 17.40 -17.32 -6.27
CA LEU A 45 16.33 -18.30 -6.19
C LEU A 45 16.80 -19.45 -5.31
N ASP A 46 16.28 -19.52 -4.10
CA ASP A 46 16.57 -20.62 -3.19
C ASP A 46 15.32 -21.46 -2.97
N TYR A 47 15.23 -22.55 -3.72
CA TYR A 47 14.23 -23.59 -3.52
C TYR A 47 14.85 -24.90 -3.04
N ALA A 48 16.08 -24.88 -2.50
CA ALA A 48 16.81 -26.09 -2.11
C ALA A 48 16.02 -26.90 -1.07
N ALA A 49 15.43 -26.21 -0.09
CA ALA A 49 14.62 -26.83 0.96
C ALA A 49 13.35 -27.55 0.43
N PHE A 50 12.81 -27.14 -0.71
CA PHE A 50 11.56 -27.67 -1.25
C PHE A 50 11.77 -28.74 -2.31
N PHE A 51 12.79 -28.59 -3.15
CA PHE A 51 13.02 -29.49 -4.30
C PHE A 51 14.30 -30.31 -4.20
N GLY A 52 15.05 -30.20 -3.10
CA GLY A 52 16.32 -30.93 -2.92
C GLY A 52 17.41 -30.48 -3.88
N ALA A 53 17.36 -29.22 -4.35
CA ALA A 53 18.37 -28.65 -5.22
C ALA A 53 19.72 -28.50 -4.51
N ASP A 54 20.81 -28.51 -5.27
CA ASP A 54 22.19 -28.44 -4.76
C ASP A 54 22.52 -27.11 -4.06
N GLY A 55 21.63 -26.11 -4.15
CA GLY A 55 21.74 -24.84 -3.44
C GLY A 55 20.94 -23.71 -4.10
N PRO A 56 21.09 -22.48 -3.60
CA PRO A 56 20.57 -21.29 -4.25
C PRO A 56 21.14 -21.15 -5.67
N THR A 57 20.29 -20.73 -6.60
CA THR A 57 20.70 -20.40 -7.97
C THR A 57 20.46 -18.91 -8.23
N SER A 58 21.10 -18.35 -9.24
CA SER A 58 20.82 -16.98 -9.68
C SER A 58 20.38 -16.94 -11.13
N ALA A 59 19.62 -15.90 -11.47
CA ALA A 59 19.16 -15.63 -12.81
C ALA A 59 19.15 -14.13 -13.08
N LYS A 60 19.17 -13.73 -14.35
CA LYS A 60 18.93 -12.34 -14.73
C LYS A 60 17.43 -12.05 -14.69
N GLY A 61 17.05 -10.91 -14.13
CA GLY A 61 15.64 -10.52 -13.99
C GLY A 61 14.84 -10.64 -15.30
N PRO A 62 15.32 -10.13 -16.45
CA PRO A 62 14.63 -10.27 -17.72
C PRO A 62 14.49 -11.70 -18.23
N GLU A 63 15.48 -12.55 -17.98
CA GLU A 63 15.44 -13.97 -18.39
C GLU A 63 14.44 -14.74 -17.52
N TRP A 64 14.52 -14.52 -16.20
CA TRP A 64 13.59 -15.09 -15.25
C TRP A 64 12.15 -14.67 -15.52
N SER A 65 11.92 -13.39 -15.81
CA SER A 65 10.59 -12.86 -16.13
C SER A 65 9.91 -13.60 -17.29
N ARG A 66 10.67 -14.06 -18.29
CA ARG A 66 10.11 -14.87 -19.39
C ARG A 66 9.87 -16.30 -18.93
N SER A 67 10.84 -16.88 -18.23
CA SER A 67 10.76 -18.25 -17.71
C SER A 67 9.51 -18.48 -16.85
N VAL A 68 9.22 -17.59 -15.91
CA VAL A 68 8.04 -17.74 -15.02
C VAL A 68 6.73 -17.65 -15.79
N ILE A 69 6.63 -16.78 -16.80
CA ILE A 69 5.41 -16.68 -17.62
C ILE A 69 5.23 -17.93 -18.50
N ASP A 70 6.32 -18.50 -18.98
CA ASP A 70 6.28 -19.76 -19.74
C ASP A 70 5.76 -20.92 -18.89
N VAL A 71 6.09 -20.95 -17.60
CA VAL A 71 5.53 -21.93 -16.64
C VAL A 71 4.03 -21.74 -16.45
N LEU A 72 3.52 -20.51 -16.48
CA LEU A 72 2.09 -20.22 -16.31
C LEU A 72 1.28 -20.41 -17.61
N ARG A 73 1.94 -20.43 -18.77
CA ARG A 73 1.30 -20.52 -20.10
C ARG A 73 0.26 -21.64 -20.27
N PRO A 74 0.41 -22.85 -19.69
CA PRO A 74 -0.59 -23.90 -19.82
C PRO A 74 -1.91 -23.62 -19.06
N MET A 75 -1.93 -22.63 -18.17
CA MET A 75 -3.09 -22.29 -17.37
C MET A 75 -4.02 -21.35 -18.16
N THR A 76 -5.34 -21.56 -18.08
CA THR A 76 -6.31 -20.69 -18.75
C THR A 76 -6.34 -19.28 -18.13
N ALA A 77 -6.20 -19.21 -16.81
CA ALA A 77 -6.11 -17.99 -16.04
C ALA A 77 -5.43 -18.30 -14.70
N THR A 78 -4.80 -17.31 -14.10
CA THR A 78 -4.27 -17.38 -12.75
C THR A 78 -4.82 -16.24 -11.90
N GLN A 79 -4.84 -16.46 -10.60
CA GLN A 79 -5.12 -15.41 -9.63
C GLN A 79 -4.24 -15.63 -8.41
N HIS A 80 -3.34 -14.69 -8.14
CA HIS A 80 -2.49 -14.72 -6.95
C HIS A 80 -3.14 -13.92 -5.82
N LEU A 81 -3.54 -14.61 -4.76
CA LEU A 81 -4.08 -13.99 -3.55
C LEU A 81 -2.97 -13.77 -2.53
N LEU A 82 -2.72 -12.51 -2.18
CA LEU A 82 -1.70 -12.12 -1.20
C LEU A 82 -2.37 -11.65 0.10
N ALA A 83 -1.91 -12.19 1.22
CA ALA A 83 -2.32 -11.76 2.55
C ALA A 83 -1.13 -11.82 3.52
N GLY A 84 -1.18 -11.01 4.58
CA GLY A 84 -0.19 -11.09 5.67
C GLY A 84 1.22 -10.63 5.30
N VAL A 85 1.35 -9.63 4.41
CA VAL A 85 2.67 -9.04 4.10
C VAL A 85 3.24 -8.38 5.35
N VAL A 86 4.41 -8.87 5.79
CA VAL A 86 5.19 -8.32 6.89
C VAL A 86 6.55 -7.93 6.35
N ALA A 87 6.91 -6.66 6.49
CA ALA A 87 8.23 -6.14 6.16
C ALA A 87 8.97 -5.78 7.46
N ASP A 88 10.19 -6.26 7.60
CA ASP A 88 11.08 -5.84 8.70
C ASP A 88 11.75 -4.51 8.31
N LEU A 89 11.13 -3.42 8.75
CA LEU A 89 11.61 -2.06 8.53
C LEU A 89 12.08 -1.46 9.87
N PRO A 90 13.15 -0.64 9.87
CA PRO A 90 13.59 0.05 11.08
C PRO A 90 12.46 0.87 11.70
N GLN A 91 12.38 0.93 13.02
CA GLN A 91 11.38 1.79 13.67
C GLN A 91 11.75 3.27 13.46
N PRO A 92 10.78 4.13 13.09
CA PRO A 92 11.07 5.55 12.88
C PRO A 92 11.46 6.22 14.20
N ALA A 93 12.37 7.19 14.13
CA ALA A 93 12.80 7.94 15.31
C ALA A 93 11.60 8.67 15.97
N PRO A 94 11.57 8.77 17.32
CA PRO A 94 10.49 9.46 18.00
C PRO A 94 10.39 10.92 17.56
N PRO A 95 9.16 11.48 17.45
CA PRO A 95 8.99 12.87 17.06
C PRO A 95 9.64 13.80 18.09
N PRO A 96 10.17 14.96 17.68
CA PRO A 96 10.71 15.93 18.61
C PRO A 96 9.61 16.35 19.61
N PRO A 97 9.98 16.67 20.86
CA PRO A 97 9.01 17.11 21.87
C PRO A 97 8.22 18.30 21.34
N ARG A 98 6.89 18.22 21.37
CA ARG A 98 6.03 19.35 20.97
C ARG A 98 6.36 20.55 21.85
N ALA A 99 6.71 21.68 21.24
CA ALA A 99 6.85 22.94 21.94
C ALA A 99 5.55 23.23 22.72
N ARG A 100 5.66 23.49 24.03
CA ARG A 100 4.50 23.84 24.86
C ARG A 100 3.84 25.04 24.20
N ARG A 101 2.56 24.88 23.82
CA ARG A 101 1.79 25.99 23.27
C ARG A 101 1.78 27.10 24.34
N PRO A 102 2.21 28.34 24.02
CA PRO A 102 2.16 29.41 24.99
C PRO A 102 0.71 29.56 25.48
N PRO A 103 0.48 29.80 26.78
CA PRO A 103 -0.85 29.94 27.32
C PRO A 103 -1.59 31.02 26.52
N GLY A 104 -2.66 30.62 25.85
CA GLY A 104 -3.47 31.51 25.02
C GLY A 104 -3.95 32.68 25.86
N ARG A 105 -3.63 33.90 25.42
CA ARG A 105 -4.18 35.14 25.96
C ARG A 105 -5.69 35.01 25.90
N ARG A 106 -6.34 34.83 27.06
CA ARG A 106 -7.80 34.68 27.19
C ARG A 106 -8.46 35.83 26.43
N GLY A 107 -9.11 35.49 25.32
CA GLY A 107 -9.93 36.41 24.56
C GLY A 107 -11.01 36.97 25.48
N ARG A 108 -11.04 38.28 25.60
CA ARG A 108 -12.09 39.06 26.25
C ARG A 108 -13.43 38.62 25.64
N THR A 109 -14.30 38.03 26.45
CA THR A 109 -15.66 37.65 26.06
C THR A 109 -16.42 38.90 25.65
N ARG A 110 -16.77 39.02 24.36
CA ARG A 110 -17.82 39.95 23.93
C ARG A 110 -19.14 39.19 24.09
N ALA A 111 -19.96 39.63 25.03
CA ALA A 111 -21.30 39.10 25.24
C ALA A 111 -22.10 39.20 23.93
N GLY A 112 -22.49 38.05 23.37
CA GLY A 112 -23.52 37.96 22.35
C GLY A 112 -24.88 37.77 23.02
N PRO A 113 -25.97 38.39 22.53
CA PRO A 113 -27.29 38.20 23.10
C PRO A 113 -27.83 36.78 22.81
N SER A 114 -28.54 36.26 23.82
CA SER A 114 -29.18 34.93 23.90
C SER A 114 -30.34 34.75 22.89
N PRO A 115 -30.75 33.49 22.60
CA PRO A 115 -31.60 33.14 21.47
C PRO A 115 -33.09 33.29 21.80
N THR A 116 -33.90 33.69 20.81
CA THR A 116 -35.36 33.65 20.92
C THR A 116 -35.96 32.74 19.85
N SER A 117 -36.65 31.71 20.36
CA SER A 117 -37.88 31.05 19.87
C SER A 117 -37.98 30.56 18.41
N SER A 118 -38.00 29.24 18.23
CA SER A 118 -38.90 28.52 17.29
C SER A 118 -40.36 28.58 17.79
N PRO A 119 -41.44 28.14 17.08
CA PRO A 119 -41.60 27.31 15.84
C PRO A 119 -42.75 27.87 14.90
N PRO A 120 -43.51 27.15 14.01
CA PRO A 120 -43.55 25.72 13.64
C PRO A 120 -43.69 25.33 12.14
N SER A 121 -43.37 24.04 11.89
CA SER A 121 -44.00 23.00 11.04
C SER A 121 -44.91 23.34 9.85
N SER A 122 -44.53 22.90 8.64
CA SER A 122 -45.37 22.18 7.67
C SER A 122 -44.44 21.47 6.65
N ALA A 123 -44.36 20.14 6.59
CA ALA A 123 -45.24 19.14 5.96
C ALA A 123 -45.09 18.99 4.43
N ARG A 124 -44.52 17.83 4.02
CA ARG A 124 -44.67 17.07 2.74
C ARG A 124 -44.22 17.76 1.43
N ALA A 125 -43.75 17.09 0.37
CA ALA A 125 -44.04 15.76 -0.13
C ALA A 125 -42.91 15.15 -0.99
N SER A 126 -43.00 13.83 -1.12
CA SER A 126 -42.39 12.89 -2.06
C SER A 126 -42.39 13.31 -3.54
N ALA A 127 -41.39 12.86 -4.31
CA ALA A 127 -41.62 12.06 -5.53
C ALA A 127 -40.33 11.39 -6.04
N ALA A 128 -40.46 10.10 -6.37
CA ALA A 128 -39.53 9.28 -7.13
C ALA A 128 -39.80 9.38 -8.64
N ALA A 129 -38.78 9.12 -9.46
CA ALA A 129 -38.83 8.54 -10.83
C ALA A 129 -37.35 8.32 -11.24
N ALA A 130 -36.82 7.14 -11.50
CA ALA A 130 -37.19 6.11 -12.48
C ALA A 130 -37.14 6.61 -13.94
N ALA A 131 -36.00 6.35 -14.59
CA ALA A 131 -35.87 5.98 -16.01
C ALA A 131 -34.56 5.21 -16.18
#